data_AF-A0A174B5N2-F1
#
_entry.id   AF-A0A174B5N2-F1
#
_cell.length_a   1.000
_cell.length_b   1.000
_cell.length_c   1.000
_cell.angle_alpha   90.00
_cell.angle_beta   90.00
_cell.angle_gamma   90.00
#
_symmetry.space_group_name_H-M   'P 1'
#
loop_
_entity.id
_entity.type
_entity.pdbx_description
1 polymer ?
#
loop_
_entity_poly.entity_id
_entity_poly.type
_entity_poly.pdbx_seq_one_letter_code
_entity_poly.pdbx_strand_id
1 'polypeptide(L)'
;MREQLRQKMREMVATLGKGEALLDSRVKKKNTDMLEQLLEDMQNSAIAIGKIIEQEEGYGTKTVAMLEEYCELLYEYLTEQEPRARFKIGRALAGKRGEISKYLETEFEGTLVAVFLVGSREGWHLMEPFWDSFRDKGQRRLFRVSDTCPDVFGGVKAEAFELYRMAGERPDFVFLDGPGGKAACEFGPVRENTEIVIYLPHWEGGAEPKKEDCISPASLQSDILVVPSKRAGYLYSQYISPLENGNELARRIYVAGAADSARLMKKCKNFS
;
A
#
# COMPACT_ATOMS: atom_id res chain seq x y z
N MET A 1 13.33 0.29 -1.19
CA MET A 1 12.16 -0.60 -1.03
C MET A 1 10.88 0.19 -0.86
N ARG A 2 9.77 -0.23 -1.48
CA ARG A 2 8.45 0.38 -1.23
C ARG A 2 7.98 0.12 0.20
N GLU A 3 7.43 1.14 0.88
CA GLU A 3 7.03 0.99 2.29
C GLU A 3 5.92 -0.06 2.45
N GLN A 4 4.97 -0.13 1.52
CA GLN A 4 3.96 -1.19 1.54
C GLN A 4 4.58 -2.60 1.56
N LEU A 5 5.56 -2.88 0.70
CA LEU A 5 6.19 -4.19 0.65
C LEU A 5 6.94 -4.47 1.96
N ARG A 6 7.61 -3.46 2.51
CA ARG A 6 8.25 -3.54 3.82
C ARG A 6 7.23 -3.89 4.92
N GLN A 7 6.08 -3.20 4.95
CA GLN A 7 5.00 -3.46 5.88
C GLN A 7 4.42 -4.87 5.74
N LYS A 8 4.17 -5.34 4.51
CA LYS A 8 3.73 -6.71 4.24
C LYS A 8 4.74 -7.74 4.76
N MET A 9 6.04 -7.49 4.58
CA MET A 9 7.09 -8.37 5.11
C MET A 9 7.11 -8.37 6.64
N ARG A 10 6.89 -7.23 7.31
CA ARG A 10 6.75 -7.21 8.77
C ARG A 10 5.62 -8.12 9.25
N GLU A 11 4.47 -8.10 8.58
CA GLU A 11 3.32 -8.94 8.93
C GLU A 11 3.61 -10.43 8.71
N MET A 12 4.31 -10.77 7.63
CA MET A 12 4.77 -12.14 7.37
C MET A 12 5.75 -12.60 8.45
N VAL A 13 6.74 -11.77 8.81
CA VAL A 13 7.68 -12.06 9.91
C VAL A 13 6.98 -12.17 11.26
N ALA A 14 5.98 -11.33 11.54
CA ALA A 14 5.16 -11.45 12.75
C ALA A 14 4.38 -12.78 12.78
N THR A 15 3.95 -13.26 11.62
CA THR A 15 3.28 -14.56 11.49
C THR A 15 4.23 -15.73 11.74
N LEU A 16 5.51 -15.62 11.37
CA LEU A 16 6.54 -16.59 11.79
C LEU A 16 6.62 -16.70 13.31
N GLY A 17 6.57 -15.57 14.03
CA GLY A 17 6.56 -15.55 15.50
C GLY A 17 5.33 -16.24 16.11
N LYS A 18 4.17 -16.18 15.45
CA LYS A 18 2.98 -16.96 15.85
C LYS A 18 3.22 -18.46 15.62
N GLY A 19 3.88 -18.83 14.52
CA GLY A 19 4.30 -20.20 14.23
C GLY A 19 5.25 -20.76 15.30
N GLU A 20 6.28 -20.01 15.68
CA GLU A 20 7.23 -20.36 16.75
C GLU A 20 6.51 -20.71 18.07
N ALA A 21 5.55 -19.88 18.49
CA ALA A 21 4.76 -20.12 19.70
C ALA A 21 3.92 -21.42 19.62
N LEU A 22 3.48 -21.80 18.41
CA LEU A 22 2.75 -23.05 18.19
C LEU A 22 3.67 -24.27 18.21
N LEU A 23 4.94 -24.15 17.77
CA LEU A 23 5.93 -25.25 17.81
C LEU A 23 6.09 -25.79 19.24
N ASP A 24 6.30 -24.90 20.21
CA ASP A 24 6.43 -25.25 21.63
C ASP A 24 5.19 -25.98 22.18
N SER A 25 4.00 -25.64 21.65
CA SER A 25 2.74 -26.28 22.06
C SER A 25 2.53 -27.66 21.42
N ARG A 26 2.95 -27.86 20.16
CA ARG A 26 2.75 -29.10 19.40
C ARG A 26 3.73 -30.19 19.80
N VAL A 27 4.98 -29.82 20.13
CA VAL A 27 5.97 -30.74 20.70
C VAL A 27 5.45 -31.38 22.01
N LYS A 28 4.80 -30.59 22.87
CA LYS A 28 4.20 -31.11 24.12
C LYS A 28 3.06 -32.12 23.88
N LYS A 29 2.36 -32.02 22.75
CA LYS A 29 1.20 -32.84 22.40
C LYS A 29 1.53 -34.07 21.53
N LYS A 30 2.81 -34.28 21.16
CA LYS A 30 3.27 -35.39 20.29
C LYS A 30 2.51 -35.50 18.95
N ASN A 31 2.10 -34.37 18.37
CA ASN A 31 1.42 -34.36 17.07
C ASN A 31 2.43 -34.05 15.96
N THR A 32 3.04 -35.09 15.41
CA THR A 32 4.18 -35.01 14.48
C THR A 32 3.78 -34.51 13.09
N ASP A 33 2.68 -35.01 12.52
CA ASP A 33 2.23 -34.62 11.16
C ASP A 33 1.88 -33.13 11.10
N MET A 34 1.21 -32.61 12.13
CA MET A 34 0.92 -31.18 12.21
C MET A 34 2.18 -30.33 12.44
N LEU A 35 3.24 -30.89 13.00
CA LEU A 35 4.50 -30.17 13.22
C LEU A 35 5.26 -29.96 11.92
N GLU A 36 5.32 -30.98 11.07
CA GLU A 36 5.93 -30.91 9.74
C GLU A 36 5.26 -29.86 8.86
N GLN A 37 3.93 -29.89 8.74
CA GLN A 37 3.19 -28.90 7.96
C GLN A 37 3.44 -27.46 8.43
N LEU A 38 3.48 -27.24 9.75
CA LEU A 38 3.71 -25.90 10.30
C LEU A 38 5.12 -25.38 9.97
N LEU A 39 6.13 -26.26 10.05
CA LEU A 39 7.51 -25.88 9.72
C LEU A 39 7.66 -25.61 8.21
N GLU A 40 7.00 -26.40 7.36
CA GLU A 40 6.94 -26.16 5.91
C GLU A 40 6.29 -24.82 5.59
N ASP A 41 5.14 -24.50 6.22
CA ASP A 41 4.46 -23.22 6.03
C ASP A 41 5.36 -22.04 6.46
N MET A 42 6.09 -22.19 7.57
CA MET A 42 7.04 -21.19 8.06
C MET A 42 8.21 -21.00 7.08
N GLN A 43 8.75 -22.09 6.53
CA GLN A 43 9.85 -22.05 5.58
C GLN A 43 9.42 -21.40 4.25
N ASN A 44 8.24 -21.79 3.74
CA ASN A 44 7.66 -21.18 2.54
C ASN A 44 7.43 -19.66 2.71
N SER A 45 7.00 -19.23 3.89
CA SER A 45 6.85 -17.81 4.22
C SER A 45 8.21 -17.09 4.23
N ALA A 46 9.24 -17.66 4.85
CA ALA A 46 10.59 -17.08 4.86
C ALA A 46 11.19 -16.97 3.44
N ILE A 47 11.03 -18.01 2.62
CA ILE A 47 11.44 -18.01 1.20
C ILE A 47 10.69 -16.94 0.41
N ALA A 48 9.38 -16.78 0.64
CA ALA A 48 8.59 -15.76 -0.03
C ALA A 48 9.05 -14.34 0.32
N ILE A 49 9.40 -14.07 1.59
CA ILE A 49 10.01 -12.80 2.01
C ILE A 49 11.33 -12.58 1.25
N GLY A 50 12.21 -13.58 1.22
CA GLY A 50 13.50 -13.48 0.53
C GLY A 50 13.36 -13.13 -0.95
N LYS A 51 12.45 -13.81 -1.65
CA LYS A 51 12.15 -13.54 -3.07
C LYS A 51 11.64 -12.13 -3.32
N ILE A 52 10.81 -11.59 -2.42
CA ILE A 52 10.32 -10.20 -2.53
C ILE A 52 11.50 -9.23 -2.41
N ILE A 53 12.40 -9.45 -1.44
CA ILE A 53 13.58 -8.60 -1.27
C ILE A 53 14.47 -8.65 -2.51
N GLU A 54 14.75 -9.84 -3.04
CA GLU A 54 15.59 -10.00 -4.23
C GLU A 54 15.00 -9.31 -5.47
N GLN A 55 13.67 -9.33 -5.62
CA GLN A 55 12.98 -8.66 -6.72
C GLN A 55 13.07 -7.14 -6.63
N GLU A 56 13.01 -6.57 -5.43
CA GLU A 56 12.98 -5.11 -5.23
C GLU A 56 14.36 -4.48 -5.07
N GLU A 57 15.26 -5.15 -4.36
CA GLU A 57 16.56 -4.61 -3.93
C GLU A 57 17.74 -5.32 -4.60
N GLY A 58 17.48 -6.42 -5.31
CA GLY A 58 18.52 -7.28 -5.88
C GLY A 58 19.07 -8.31 -4.89
N TYR A 59 20.06 -9.07 -5.36
CA TYR A 59 20.65 -10.19 -4.62
C TYR A 59 21.71 -9.75 -3.60
N GLY A 60 21.98 -10.60 -2.61
CA GLY A 60 23.09 -10.43 -1.67
C GLY A 60 22.80 -9.51 -0.48
N THR A 61 21.54 -9.25 -0.18
CA THR A 61 21.14 -8.50 1.01
C THR A 61 21.37 -9.34 2.28
N LYS A 62 21.71 -8.68 3.39
CA LYS A 62 21.91 -9.34 4.69
C LYS A 62 20.63 -9.97 5.20
N THR A 63 19.49 -9.31 4.98
CA THR A 63 18.17 -9.85 5.38
C THR A 63 17.87 -11.17 4.69
N VAL A 64 18.20 -11.33 3.39
CA VAL A 64 18.03 -12.61 2.69
C VAL A 64 18.93 -13.69 3.30
N ALA A 65 20.21 -13.40 3.55
CA ALA A 65 21.10 -14.35 4.21
C ALA A 65 20.58 -14.79 5.60
N MET A 66 20.00 -13.86 6.38
CA MET A 66 19.38 -14.19 7.66
C MET A 66 18.12 -15.06 7.52
N LEU A 67 17.33 -14.87 6.46
CA LEU A 67 16.17 -15.71 6.15
C LEU A 67 16.59 -17.13 5.77
N GLU A 68 17.70 -17.28 5.04
CA GLU A 68 18.31 -18.58 4.74
C GLU A 68 18.77 -19.28 6.02
N GLU A 69 19.50 -18.58 6.90
CA GLU A 69 19.89 -19.10 8.23
C GLU A 69 18.66 -19.51 9.07
N TYR A 70 17.57 -18.73 8.99
CA TYR A 70 16.32 -19.05 9.67
C TYR A 70 15.68 -20.33 9.11
N CYS A 71 15.71 -20.54 7.80
CA CYS A 71 15.25 -21.77 7.15
C CYS A 71 16.07 -23.00 7.58
N GLU A 72 17.38 -22.87 7.72
CA GLU A 72 18.24 -23.95 8.24
C GLU A 72 17.89 -24.29 9.69
N LEU A 73 17.67 -23.29 10.55
CA LEU A 73 17.22 -23.50 11.92
C LEU A 73 15.86 -24.22 12.01
N LEU A 74 14.94 -23.97 11.07
CA LEU A 74 13.67 -24.71 11.01
C LEU A 74 13.89 -26.19 10.69
N TYR A 75 14.81 -26.49 9.78
CA TYR A 75 15.18 -27.86 9.43
C TYR A 75 15.89 -28.58 10.59
N GLU A 76 16.84 -27.92 11.25
CA GLU A 76 17.46 -28.43 12.48
C GLU A 76 16.40 -28.70 13.56
N TYR A 77 15.44 -27.80 13.73
CA TYR A 77 14.34 -27.99 14.69
C TYR A 77 13.46 -29.20 14.37
N LEU A 78 13.25 -29.50 13.08
CA LEU A 78 12.46 -30.67 12.65
C LEU A 78 13.17 -31.98 13.01
N THR A 79 14.47 -32.06 12.71
CA THR A 79 15.27 -33.28 12.83
C THR A 79 15.71 -33.58 14.26
N GLU A 80 15.84 -32.55 15.11
CA GLU A 80 16.28 -32.69 16.49
C GLU A 80 15.27 -33.41 17.39
N GLN A 81 15.74 -34.49 18.02
CA GLN A 81 14.95 -35.36 18.89
C GLN A 81 15.21 -35.08 20.37
N GLU A 82 16.38 -34.52 20.72
CA GLU A 82 16.73 -34.22 22.10
C GLU A 82 16.02 -32.95 22.57
N PRO A 83 15.13 -33.03 23.59
CA PRO A 83 14.28 -31.90 23.96
C PRO A 83 15.03 -30.62 24.36
N ARG A 84 16.19 -30.73 25.03
CA ARG A 84 16.96 -29.55 25.46
C ARG A 84 17.66 -28.88 24.28
N ALA A 85 18.22 -29.65 23.35
CA ALA A 85 18.81 -29.15 22.11
C ALA A 85 17.74 -28.49 21.24
N ARG A 86 16.59 -29.15 21.07
CA ARG A 86 15.44 -28.60 20.33
C ARG A 86 14.95 -27.27 20.91
N PHE A 87 14.89 -27.17 22.24
CA PHE A 87 14.54 -25.92 22.92
C PHE A 87 15.56 -24.80 22.65
N LYS A 88 16.86 -25.12 22.56
CA LYS A 88 17.87 -24.12 22.19
C LYS A 88 17.69 -23.64 20.76
N ILE A 89 17.38 -24.53 19.81
CA ILE A 89 17.07 -24.18 18.42
C ILE A 89 15.84 -23.28 18.36
N GLY A 90 14.78 -23.59 19.12
CA GLY A 90 13.59 -22.73 19.23
C GLY A 90 13.92 -21.30 19.70
N ARG A 91 14.85 -21.15 20.65
CA ARG A 91 15.35 -19.82 21.06
C ARG A 91 16.19 -19.13 19.98
N ALA A 92 16.99 -19.89 19.23
CA ALA A 92 17.76 -19.37 18.11
C ALA A 92 16.85 -18.86 16.98
N LEU A 93 15.75 -19.57 16.66
CA LEU A 93 14.72 -19.13 15.72
C LEU A 93 14.15 -17.77 16.13
N ALA A 94 13.67 -17.64 17.37
CA ALA A 94 13.12 -16.38 17.88
C ALA A 94 14.15 -15.23 17.84
N GLY A 95 15.43 -15.52 18.16
CA GLY A 95 16.53 -14.56 18.05
C GLY A 95 16.77 -14.11 16.61
N LYS A 96 16.88 -15.07 15.69
CA LYS A 96 17.09 -14.82 14.26
C LYS A 96 15.92 -14.05 13.63
N ARG A 97 14.68 -14.38 13.99
CA ARG A 97 13.50 -13.61 13.60
C ARG A 97 13.59 -12.16 14.09
N GLY A 98 14.05 -11.93 15.31
CA GLY A 98 14.28 -10.59 15.85
C GLY A 98 15.34 -9.80 15.05
N GLU A 99 16.42 -10.47 14.63
CA GLU A 99 17.42 -9.88 13.74
C GLU A 99 16.83 -9.53 12.37
N ILE A 100 16.09 -10.46 11.75
CA ILE A 100 15.39 -10.23 10.47
C ILE A 100 14.45 -9.03 10.59
N SER A 101 13.62 -8.97 11.62
CA SER A 101 12.74 -7.82 11.87
C SER A 101 13.51 -6.51 11.98
N LYS A 102 14.67 -6.50 12.64
CA LYS A 102 15.50 -5.30 12.77
C LYS A 102 16.17 -4.90 11.46
N TYR A 103 16.68 -5.85 10.70
CA TYR A 103 17.38 -5.59 9.44
C TYR A 103 16.43 -5.17 8.34
N LEU A 104 15.20 -5.71 8.29
CA LEU A 104 14.14 -5.20 7.41
C LEU A 104 13.93 -3.68 7.56
N GLU A 105 14.15 -3.12 8.76
CA GLU A 105 13.99 -1.68 9.02
C GLU A 105 15.20 -0.84 8.69
N THR A 106 16.39 -1.42 8.82
CA THR A 106 17.65 -0.68 8.87
C THR A 106 18.49 -0.89 7.62
N GLU A 107 18.26 -1.99 6.90
CA GLU A 107 18.92 -2.28 5.62
C GLU A 107 18.24 -1.58 4.46
N PHE A 108 16.90 -1.45 4.50
CA PHE A 108 16.12 -0.90 3.41
C PHE A 108 15.52 0.45 3.78
N GLU A 109 15.86 1.49 3.01
CA GLU A 109 15.15 2.76 3.05
C GLU A 109 13.76 2.59 2.43
N GLY A 110 12.74 2.71 3.29
CA GLY A 110 11.35 2.77 2.88
C GLY A 110 11.10 4.02 2.05
N THR A 111 10.74 3.84 0.78
CA THR A 111 10.41 4.94 -0.13
C THR A 111 8.92 4.91 -0.41
N LEU A 112 8.22 6.00 -0.07
CA LEU A 112 6.83 6.19 -0.49
C LEU A 112 6.79 6.60 -1.96
N VAL A 113 5.89 6.01 -2.74
CA VAL A 113 5.67 6.35 -4.15
C VAL A 113 4.26 6.91 -4.31
N ALA A 114 4.17 8.19 -4.63
CA ALA A 114 2.92 8.88 -4.92
C ALA A 114 2.81 9.20 -6.42
N VAL A 115 1.73 8.74 -7.03
CA VAL A 115 1.43 8.93 -8.45
C VAL A 115 0.25 9.87 -8.60
N PHE A 116 0.38 10.86 -9.47
CA PHE A 116 -0.64 11.86 -9.77
C PHE A 116 -1.08 11.69 -11.22
N LEU A 117 -2.34 11.34 -11.42
CA LEU A 117 -2.96 11.12 -12.71
C LEU A 117 -3.86 12.30 -13.03
N VAL A 118 -3.37 13.21 -13.88
CA VAL A 118 -4.01 14.50 -14.17
C VAL A 118 -4.59 14.56 -15.57
N GLY A 119 -5.89 14.82 -15.65
CA GLY A 119 -6.68 14.97 -16.86
C GLY A 119 -7.10 16.41 -17.17
N SER A 120 -7.01 17.34 -16.20
CA SER A 120 -7.31 18.77 -16.41
C SER A 120 -6.45 19.73 -15.55
N ARG A 121 -6.53 21.03 -15.82
CA ARG A 121 -5.87 22.07 -15.01
C ARG A 121 -6.55 22.24 -13.64
N GLU A 122 -7.87 22.14 -13.61
CA GLU A 122 -8.70 22.20 -12.40
C GLU A 122 -8.38 21.03 -11.47
N GLY A 123 -8.18 19.83 -12.04
CA GLY A 123 -7.72 18.65 -11.32
C GLY A 123 -6.35 18.87 -10.68
N TRP A 124 -5.40 19.43 -11.43
CA TRP A 124 -4.09 19.80 -10.88
C TRP A 124 -4.19 20.74 -9.69
N HIS A 125 -5.02 21.79 -9.76
CA HIS A 125 -5.17 22.74 -8.65
C HIS A 125 -5.66 22.09 -7.35
N LEU A 126 -6.44 21.00 -7.43
CA LEU A 126 -6.82 20.21 -6.26
C LEU A 126 -5.68 19.29 -5.77
N MET A 127 -4.83 18.81 -6.67
CA MET A 127 -3.71 17.91 -6.39
C MET A 127 -2.45 18.62 -5.89
N GLU A 128 -2.20 19.84 -6.31
CA GLU A 128 -0.97 20.61 -6.04
C GLU A 128 -0.60 20.67 -4.55
N PRO A 129 -1.54 20.91 -3.60
CA PRO A 129 -1.22 20.85 -2.17
C PRO A 129 -0.74 19.47 -1.71
N PHE A 130 -1.27 18.39 -2.30
CA PHE A 130 -0.82 17.03 -2.01
C PHE A 130 0.54 16.78 -2.63
N TRP A 131 0.74 17.15 -3.89
CA TRP A 131 2.04 17.08 -4.56
C TRP A 131 3.14 17.67 -3.67
N ASP A 132 2.97 18.91 -3.21
CA ASP A 132 3.95 19.56 -2.35
C ASP A 132 4.15 18.85 -1.01
N SER A 133 3.09 18.30 -0.42
CA SER A 133 3.17 17.57 0.85
C SER A 133 4.00 16.28 0.79
N PHE A 134 4.25 15.73 -0.40
CA PHE A 134 5.07 14.55 -0.63
C PHE A 134 6.53 14.88 -1.03
N ARG A 135 6.89 16.16 -1.19
CA ARG A 135 8.22 16.60 -1.66
C ARG A 135 9.39 15.95 -0.93
N ASP A 136 9.28 15.87 0.40
CA ASP A 136 10.35 15.35 1.27
C ASP A 136 10.00 13.98 1.87
N LYS A 137 8.93 13.32 1.38
CA LYS A 137 8.42 12.07 1.96
C LYS A 137 8.63 10.84 1.08
N GLY A 138 8.97 11.04 -0.19
CA GLY A 138 9.16 9.95 -1.12
C GLY A 138 9.16 10.41 -2.58
N GLN A 139 9.13 9.45 -3.48
CA GLN A 139 9.06 9.68 -4.91
C GLN A 139 7.67 10.17 -5.30
N ARG A 140 7.63 11.21 -6.14
CA ARG A 140 6.39 11.71 -6.75
C ARG A 140 6.49 11.60 -8.25
N ARG A 141 5.46 11.08 -8.90
CA ARG A 141 5.38 10.96 -10.37
C ARG A 141 4.09 11.59 -10.85
N LEU A 142 4.18 12.41 -11.90
CA LEU A 142 3.06 13.11 -12.49
C LEU A 142 2.83 12.58 -13.90
N PHE A 143 1.65 12.04 -14.16
CA PHE A 143 1.26 11.54 -15.47
C PHE A 143 0.02 12.25 -15.98
N ARG A 144 0.06 12.63 -17.25
CA ARG A 144 -1.13 13.11 -17.95
C ARG A 144 -1.95 11.91 -18.41
N VAL A 145 -3.27 11.96 -18.16
CA VAL A 145 -4.22 10.91 -18.59
C VAL A 145 -5.19 11.38 -19.66
N SER A 146 -4.99 12.58 -20.20
CA SER A 146 -5.77 13.12 -21.32
C SER A 146 -4.86 13.86 -22.28
N ASP A 147 -5.08 13.65 -23.58
CA ASP A 147 -4.37 14.36 -24.66
C ASP A 147 -4.67 15.85 -24.70
N THR A 148 -5.84 16.26 -24.20
CA THR A 148 -6.28 17.66 -24.16
C THR A 148 -5.69 18.44 -23.00
N CYS A 149 -4.97 17.76 -22.11
CA CYS A 149 -4.39 18.37 -20.92
C CYS A 149 -2.99 18.92 -21.20
N PRO A 150 -2.58 20.05 -20.58
CA PRO A 150 -1.21 20.54 -20.67
C PRO A 150 -0.19 19.48 -20.29
N ASP A 151 1.02 19.57 -20.84
CA ASP A 151 2.15 18.72 -20.46
C ASP A 151 2.96 19.29 -19.28
N VAL A 152 2.64 20.51 -18.84
CA VAL A 152 3.29 21.18 -17.71
C VAL A 152 2.26 21.74 -16.74
N PHE A 153 2.41 21.41 -15.45
CA PHE A 153 1.58 21.89 -14.35
C PHE A 153 2.45 22.46 -13.23
N GLY A 154 2.23 23.73 -12.87
CA GLY A 154 3.04 24.38 -11.81
C GLY A 154 4.56 24.33 -12.06
N GLY A 155 4.99 24.28 -13.33
CA GLY A 155 6.39 24.12 -13.72
C GLY A 155 6.92 22.68 -13.71
N VAL A 156 6.09 21.69 -13.39
CA VAL A 156 6.41 20.26 -13.43
C VAL A 156 5.93 19.66 -14.75
N LYS A 157 6.82 18.99 -15.47
CA LYS A 157 6.46 18.27 -16.70
C LYS A 157 5.80 16.93 -16.35
N ALA A 158 4.61 16.67 -16.91
CA ALA A 158 3.90 15.42 -16.79
C ALA A 158 4.39 14.41 -17.84
N GLU A 159 4.55 13.15 -17.42
CA GLU A 159 4.85 12.02 -18.29
C GLU A 159 3.56 11.48 -18.94
N ALA A 160 3.69 10.73 -20.04
CA ALA A 160 2.57 10.05 -20.68
C ALA A 160 2.17 8.81 -19.87
N PHE A 161 0.90 8.69 -19.46
CA PHE A 161 0.43 7.58 -18.62
C PHE A 161 0.51 6.21 -19.32
N GLU A 162 0.43 6.17 -20.65
CA GLU A 162 0.41 4.94 -21.46
C GLU A 162 1.69 4.10 -21.28
N LEU A 163 2.78 4.74 -20.87
CA LEU A 163 4.06 4.11 -20.60
C LEU A 163 4.17 3.56 -19.17
N TYR A 164 3.24 3.93 -18.29
CA TYR A 164 3.26 3.55 -16.89
C TYR A 164 2.60 2.19 -16.66
N ARG A 165 3.31 1.28 -15.97
CA ARG A 165 2.85 -0.09 -15.70
C ARG A 165 2.42 -0.24 -14.24
N MET A 166 1.18 0.14 -13.95
CA MET A 166 0.55 0.05 -12.62
C MET A 166 0.80 -1.30 -11.92
N ALA A 167 0.63 -2.42 -12.62
CA ALA A 167 0.77 -3.74 -12.02
C ALA A 167 2.18 -4.09 -11.53
N GLY A 168 3.22 -3.55 -12.16
CA GLY A 168 4.61 -3.71 -11.71
C GLY A 168 5.00 -2.65 -10.69
N GLU A 169 4.61 -1.40 -10.96
CA GLU A 169 5.05 -0.22 -10.20
C GLU A 169 4.31 -0.05 -8.86
N ARG A 170 3.10 -0.63 -8.72
CA ARG A 170 2.24 -0.65 -7.52
C ARG A 170 2.50 0.49 -6.52
N PRO A 171 2.08 1.72 -6.85
CA PRO A 171 2.35 2.88 -6.02
C PRO A 171 1.60 2.81 -4.68
N ASP A 172 2.18 3.39 -3.62
CA ASP A 172 1.53 3.50 -2.32
C ASP A 172 0.31 4.42 -2.38
N PHE A 173 0.41 5.50 -3.17
CA PHE A 173 -0.67 6.48 -3.36
C PHE A 173 -0.94 6.76 -4.84
N VAL A 174 -2.21 6.80 -5.22
CA VAL A 174 -2.65 7.39 -6.49
C VAL A 174 -3.64 8.50 -6.25
N PHE A 175 -3.33 9.69 -6.77
CA PHE A 175 -4.24 10.81 -6.89
C PHE A 175 -4.83 10.78 -8.30
N LEU A 176 -6.15 10.65 -8.38
CA LEU A 176 -6.87 10.55 -9.66
C LEU A 176 -7.90 11.67 -9.76
N ASP A 177 -7.88 12.43 -10.84
CA ASP A 177 -8.93 13.40 -11.14
C ASP A 177 -10.07 12.79 -11.97
N GLY A 178 -11.19 13.48 -12.02
CA GLY A 178 -12.42 13.07 -12.72
C GLY A 178 -13.58 13.96 -12.28
N PRO A 179 -14.85 13.67 -12.60
CA PRO A 179 -15.25 13.05 -13.86
C PRO A 179 -14.94 13.94 -15.08
N GLY A 180 -14.54 15.20 -14.86
CA GLY A 180 -14.26 16.20 -15.90
C GLY A 180 -13.06 15.92 -16.81
N GLY A 181 -12.24 14.90 -16.51
CA GLY A 181 -11.18 14.41 -17.38
C GLY A 181 -11.64 13.14 -18.11
N LYS A 182 -11.69 13.18 -19.45
CA LYS A 182 -11.73 11.93 -20.26
C LYS A 182 -10.43 11.18 -20.01
N ALA A 183 -10.42 10.31 -19.01
CA ALA A 183 -9.22 9.60 -18.63
C ALA A 183 -8.96 8.44 -19.61
N ALA A 184 -7.76 8.40 -20.18
CA ALA A 184 -7.20 7.20 -20.81
C ALA A 184 -6.98 6.06 -19.79
N CYS A 185 -7.03 6.37 -18.48
CA CYS A 185 -6.90 5.38 -17.41
C CYS A 185 -8.25 4.88 -16.90
N GLU A 186 -8.42 3.56 -16.87
CA GLU A 186 -9.57 2.92 -16.22
C GLU A 186 -9.37 2.86 -14.70
N PHE A 187 -10.43 3.10 -13.93
CA PHE A 187 -10.36 3.09 -12.47
C PHE A 187 -10.04 1.70 -11.89
N GLY A 188 -10.54 0.61 -12.50
CA GLY A 188 -10.33 -0.76 -12.01
C GLY A 188 -8.85 -1.12 -11.84
N PRO A 189 -8.02 -1.01 -12.90
CA PRO A 189 -6.58 -1.24 -12.80
C PRO A 189 -5.86 -0.35 -11.78
N VAL A 190 -6.31 0.91 -11.59
CA VAL A 190 -5.76 1.79 -10.56
C VAL A 190 -6.05 1.22 -9.16
N ARG A 191 -7.32 0.86 -8.91
CA ARG A 191 -7.76 0.31 -7.63
C ARG A 191 -7.08 -1.01 -7.27
N GLU A 192 -6.90 -1.89 -8.24
CA GLU A 192 -6.31 -3.22 -8.03
C GLU A 192 -4.81 -3.19 -7.70
N ASN A 193 -4.12 -2.12 -8.11
CA ASN A 193 -2.66 -2.03 -8.04
C ASN A 193 -2.15 -0.87 -7.19
N THR A 194 -3.01 -0.28 -6.36
CA THR A 194 -2.66 0.85 -5.48
C THR A 194 -3.22 0.61 -4.09
N GLU A 195 -2.46 0.96 -3.06
CA GLU A 195 -2.94 0.85 -1.68
C GLU A 195 -3.95 1.93 -1.33
N ILE A 196 -3.61 3.20 -1.55
CA ILE A 196 -4.50 4.31 -1.26
C ILE A 196 -4.80 5.07 -2.56
N VAL A 197 -6.06 5.04 -2.96
CA VAL A 197 -6.59 5.84 -4.08
C VAL A 197 -7.34 7.03 -3.52
N ILE A 198 -6.84 8.22 -3.83
CA ILE A 198 -7.49 9.51 -3.57
C ILE A 198 -8.13 9.99 -4.86
N TYR A 199 -9.46 10.06 -4.87
CA TYR A 199 -10.22 10.58 -6.01
C TYR A 199 -10.56 12.05 -5.79
N LEU A 200 -10.26 12.91 -6.77
CA LEU A 200 -10.43 14.36 -6.72
C LEU A 200 -11.41 14.83 -7.80
N PRO A 201 -12.72 14.62 -7.60
CA PRO A 201 -13.69 15.00 -8.60
C PRO A 201 -13.81 16.52 -8.74
N HIS A 202 -13.90 17.01 -9.97
CA HIS A 202 -14.05 18.41 -10.34
C HIS A 202 -14.85 18.54 -11.64
N TRP A 203 -15.36 19.76 -11.90
CA TRP A 203 -16.16 20.06 -13.08
C TRP A 203 -15.75 21.42 -13.65
N GLU A 204 -15.68 21.51 -14.97
CA GLU A 204 -15.40 22.75 -15.68
C GLU A 204 -16.45 23.83 -15.37
N GLY A 205 -16.01 25.09 -15.29
CA GLY A 205 -16.91 26.21 -15.05
C GLY A 205 -17.65 26.20 -13.70
N GLY A 206 -17.23 25.35 -12.76
CA GLY A 206 -17.86 25.24 -11.44
C GLY A 206 -19.23 24.55 -11.46
N ALA A 207 -19.49 23.71 -12.45
CA ALA A 207 -20.72 22.92 -12.50
C ALA A 207 -20.89 22.03 -11.26
N GLU A 208 -22.14 21.78 -10.88
CA GLU A 208 -22.45 20.89 -9.75
C GLU A 208 -22.35 19.41 -10.16
N PRO A 209 -21.94 18.52 -9.23
CA PRO A 209 -21.95 17.08 -9.47
C PRO A 209 -23.35 16.57 -9.79
N LYS A 210 -23.43 15.70 -10.80
CA LYS A 210 -24.63 14.92 -11.08
C LYS A 210 -24.63 13.64 -10.25
N LYS A 211 -25.81 13.03 -10.12
CA LYS A 211 -25.95 11.73 -9.44
C LYS A 211 -24.98 10.69 -10.01
N GLU A 212 -24.84 10.64 -11.33
CA GLU A 212 -23.97 9.70 -12.07
C GLU A 212 -22.50 9.82 -11.62
N ASP A 213 -22.01 11.05 -11.42
CA ASP A 213 -20.66 11.33 -10.97
C ASP A 213 -20.45 10.80 -9.54
N CYS A 214 -21.43 11.03 -8.67
CA CYS A 214 -21.39 10.65 -7.26
C CYS A 214 -21.44 9.14 -7.02
N ILE A 215 -22.05 8.38 -7.93
CA ILE A 215 -22.18 6.92 -7.82
C ILE A 215 -21.25 6.17 -8.77
N SER A 216 -20.28 6.86 -9.38
CA SER A 216 -19.28 6.23 -10.25
C SER A 216 -18.39 5.26 -9.47
N PRO A 217 -17.76 4.27 -10.14
CA PRO A 217 -16.82 3.36 -9.49
C PRO A 217 -15.72 4.09 -8.71
N ALA A 218 -15.15 5.16 -9.29
CA ALA A 218 -14.13 5.96 -8.63
C ALA A 218 -14.63 6.62 -7.34
N SER A 219 -15.87 7.12 -7.35
CA SER A 219 -16.48 7.71 -6.16
C SER A 219 -16.78 6.70 -5.05
N LEU A 220 -17.17 5.47 -5.41
CA LEU A 220 -17.60 4.46 -4.44
C LEU A 220 -16.45 3.58 -3.91
N GLN A 221 -15.38 3.41 -4.69
CA GLN A 221 -14.31 2.45 -4.40
C GLN A 221 -12.96 3.12 -4.06
N SER A 222 -12.86 4.45 -4.15
CA SER A 222 -11.71 5.18 -3.61
C SER A 222 -11.70 5.12 -2.08
N ASP A 223 -10.49 5.19 -1.50
CA ASP A 223 -10.34 5.26 -0.05
C ASP A 223 -10.71 6.63 0.48
N ILE A 224 -10.45 7.66 -0.33
CA ILE A 224 -10.63 9.05 0.01
C ILE A 224 -11.17 9.80 -1.20
N LEU A 225 -12.17 10.65 -0.96
CA LEU A 225 -12.77 11.49 -1.97
C LEU A 225 -12.60 12.97 -1.57
N VAL A 226 -11.92 13.77 -2.39
CA VAL A 226 -11.63 15.18 -2.13
C VAL A 226 -12.41 16.06 -3.11
N VAL A 227 -13.49 16.67 -2.64
CA VAL A 227 -14.35 17.57 -3.44
C VAL A 227 -13.89 19.03 -3.37
N PRO A 228 -14.13 19.85 -4.41
CA PRO A 228 -13.68 21.24 -4.46
C PRO A 228 -14.45 22.19 -3.54
N SER A 229 -15.63 21.81 -3.05
CA SER A 229 -16.49 22.70 -2.26
C SER A 229 -17.41 21.95 -1.29
N LYS A 230 -17.89 22.67 -0.26
CA LYS A 230 -18.91 22.16 0.68
C LYS A 230 -20.19 21.75 -0.04
N ARG A 231 -20.57 22.48 -1.09
CA ARG A 231 -21.76 22.21 -1.90
C ARG A 231 -21.61 20.89 -2.65
N ALA A 232 -20.47 20.66 -3.29
CA ALA A 232 -20.17 19.39 -3.94
C ALA A 232 -20.17 18.24 -2.91
N GLY A 233 -19.58 18.45 -1.73
CA GLY A 233 -19.58 17.44 -0.65
C GLY A 233 -20.98 17.08 -0.15
N TYR A 234 -21.86 18.06 -0.01
CA TYR A 234 -23.27 17.84 0.32
C TYR A 234 -23.97 16.98 -0.74
N LEU A 235 -23.79 17.30 -2.03
CA LEU A 235 -24.41 16.55 -3.13
C LEU A 235 -23.89 15.11 -3.20
N TYR A 236 -22.58 14.90 -3.05
CA TYR A 236 -22.00 13.56 -2.92
C TYR A 236 -22.62 12.78 -1.77
N SER A 237 -22.68 13.36 -0.58
CA SER A 237 -23.32 12.71 0.58
C SER A 237 -24.79 12.41 0.31
N GLN A 238 -25.53 13.35 -0.29
CA GLN A 238 -26.96 13.17 -0.60
C GLN A 238 -27.20 11.97 -1.51
N TYR A 239 -26.34 11.76 -2.52
CA TYR A 239 -26.50 10.67 -3.47
C TYR A 239 -25.91 9.34 -2.99
N ILE A 240 -24.87 9.37 -2.15
CA ILE A 240 -24.18 8.17 -1.64
C ILE A 240 -24.84 7.61 -0.38
N SER A 241 -25.30 8.45 0.55
CA SER A 241 -25.88 8.00 1.83
C SER A 241 -27.04 7.00 1.71
N PRO A 242 -27.91 7.06 0.67
CA PRO A 242 -28.98 6.07 0.48
C PRO A 242 -28.52 4.68 0.01
N LEU A 243 -27.26 4.53 -0.41
CA LEU A 243 -26.72 3.25 -0.89
C LEU A 243 -26.41 2.30 0.28
N GLU A 244 -26.21 1.03 -0.04
CA GLU A 244 -25.65 0.06 0.90
C GLU A 244 -24.28 0.57 1.38
N ASN A 245 -24.06 0.58 2.70
CA ASN A 245 -22.89 1.17 3.35
C ASN A 245 -22.66 2.68 3.08
N GLY A 246 -23.68 3.40 2.59
CA GLY A 246 -23.58 4.82 2.20
C GLY A 246 -23.09 5.75 3.32
N ASN A 247 -23.40 5.46 4.58
CA ASN A 247 -22.90 6.22 5.72
C ASN A 247 -21.38 6.07 5.93
N GLU A 248 -20.82 4.89 5.64
CA GLU A 248 -19.39 4.66 5.72
C GLU A 248 -18.69 5.35 4.55
N LEU A 249 -19.23 5.21 3.34
CA LEU A 249 -18.72 5.87 2.14
C LEU A 249 -18.72 7.40 2.30
N ALA A 250 -19.78 7.98 2.87
CA ALA A 250 -19.87 9.42 3.10
C ALA A 250 -18.79 9.96 4.07
N ARG A 251 -18.25 9.13 4.98
CA ARG A 251 -17.15 9.52 5.89
C ARG A 251 -15.81 9.69 5.18
N ARG A 252 -15.70 9.21 3.93
CA ARG A 252 -14.50 9.32 3.08
C ARG A 252 -14.47 10.63 2.29
N ILE A 253 -15.54 11.43 2.34
CA ILE A 253 -15.65 12.71 1.63
C ILE A 253 -14.98 13.83 2.44
N TYR A 254 -14.05 14.52 1.80
CA TYR A 254 -13.34 15.69 2.32
C TYR A 254 -13.51 16.86 1.37
N VAL A 255 -13.61 18.07 1.92
CA VAL A 255 -13.63 19.29 1.11
C VAL A 255 -12.18 19.80 1.00
N ALA A 256 -11.77 20.18 -0.20
CA ALA A 256 -10.44 20.70 -0.47
C ALA A 256 -10.17 22.01 0.30
N GLY A 257 -8.98 22.09 0.91
CA GLY A 257 -8.49 23.22 1.69
C GLY A 257 -7.10 22.94 2.26
N ALA A 258 -6.26 23.98 2.45
CA ALA A 258 -4.86 23.81 2.84
C ALA A 258 -4.67 23.12 4.22
N ALA A 259 -5.58 23.37 5.17
CA ALA A 259 -5.56 22.70 6.49
C ALA A 259 -5.98 21.22 6.40
N ASP A 260 -6.77 20.86 5.38
CA ASP A 260 -7.35 19.53 5.22
C ASP A 260 -6.36 18.55 4.58
N SER A 261 -5.50 18.98 3.64
CA SER A 261 -4.44 18.13 3.08
C SER A 261 -3.46 17.64 4.15
N ALA A 262 -3.06 18.50 5.09
CA ALA A 262 -2.19 18.11 6.21
C ALA A 262 -2.86 17.11 7.16
N ARG A 263 -4.18 17.26 7.39
CA ARG A 263 -4.98 16.34 8.22
C ARG A 263 -5.21 14.99 7.52
N LEU A 264 -5.42 15.02 6.20
CA LEU A 264 -5.57 13.84 5.35
C LEU A 264 -4.27 13.04 5.32
N MET A 265 -3.14 13.73 5.17
CA MET A 265 -1.81 13.12 5.24
C MET A 265 -1.49 12.55 6.62
N LYS A 266 -1.97 13.17 7.72
CA LYS A 266 -1.86 12.56 9.06
C LYS A 266 -2.69 11.27 9.19
N LYS A 267 -3.84 11.18 8.52
CA LYS A 267 -4.60 9.91 8.47
C LYS A 267 -3.90 8.88 7.59
N CYS A 268 -3.31 9.28 6.47
CA CYS A 268 -2.52 8.39 5.61
C CYS A 268 -1.28 7.85 6.34
N LYS A 269 -0.67 8.61 7.26
CA LYS A 269 0.42 8.14 8.13
C LYS A 269 0.03 7.02 9.10
N ASN A 270 -1.26 6.82 9.40
CA ASN A 270 -1.70 5.68 10.21
C ASN A 270 -1.85 4.39 9.37
N PHE A 271 -1.67 4.48 8.04
CA PHE A 271 -1.56 3.36 7.12
C PHE A 271 -0.11 3.09 6.70
N SER A 272 0.85 3.82 7.28
CA SER A 272 2.30 3.60 7.23
C SER A 272 2.80 3.12 8.59
#